data_AF-A0A519KVC2-F1
#
_entry.id   AF-A0A519KVC2-F1
#
_cell.length_a   1.000
_cell.length_b   1.000
_cell.length_c   1.000
_cell.angle_alpha   90.00
_cell.angle_beta   90.00
_cell.angle_gamma   90.00
#
_symmetry.space_group_name_H-M   'P 1'
#
loop_
_entity.id
_entity.type
_entity.pdbx_description
1 polymer ?
#
loop_
_entity_poly.entity_id
_entity_poly.type
_entity_poly.pdbx_seq_one_letter_code
_entity_poly.pdbx_strand_id
1 'polypeptide(L)'
;MTVEILIDDQSHAKNVLLRALQRTAEAAGFGAAFETPVYRGGSDVLIMWGAGRKDHFPAWRKQQAAGGRCIGFDPGYWGRSAAAGYSRLHIDTMHPTPEQVQRTPAEARLGRTFDLREDADPAGPIMIVGMGRKAALMRGEQPGQWERQKYDMLRAEFPDRRIEYRPKKANQAAESLADIP
;
A
#
# COMPACT_ATOMS: atom_id res chain seq x y z
N MET A 1 11.26 12.25 22.00
CA MET A 1 10.83 11.75 20.68
C MET A 1 9.85 12.75 20.05
N THR A 2 10.23 13.46 19.00
CA THR A 2 9.38 14.42 18.29
C THR A 2 8.62 13.74 17.14
N VAL A 3 7.45 14.27 16.81
CA VAL A 3 6.54 13.69 15.81
C VAL A 3 6.16 14.73 14.76
N GLU A 4 6.40 14.43 13.50
CA GLU A 4 5.89 15.20 12.36
C GLU A 4 4.67 14.48 11.76
N ILE A 5 3.59 15.22 11.52
CA ILE A 5 2.36 14.71 10.94
C ILE A 5 2.12 15.40 9.59
N LEU A 6 2.26 14.65 8.51
CA LEU A 6 2.13 15.17 7.14
C LEU A 6 0.66 15.24 6.73
N ILE A 7 0.13 16.46 6.60
CA ILE A 7 -1.26 16.75 6.18
C ILE A 7 -1.22 17.73 5.01
N ASP A 8 -1.18 17.19 3.79
CA ASP A 8 -1.04 17.94 2.54
C ASP A 8 -2.36 18.42 1.92
N ASP A 9 -3.47 17.74 2.22
CA ASP A 9 -4.82 18.16 1.87
C ASP A 9 -5.65 18.30 3.14
N GLN A 10 -5.93 19.53 3.55
CA GLN A 10 -6.66 19.84 4.79
C GLN A 10 -8.10 19.31 4.81
N SER A 11 -8.71 19.09 3.64
CA SER A 11 -10.10 18.64 3.49
C SER A 11 -10.26 17.12 3.59
N HIS A 12 -9.15 16.37 3.56
CA HIS A 12 -9.21 14.92 3.55
C HIS A 12 -9.83 14.38 4.85
N ALA A 13 -10.96 13.66 4.74
CA ALA A 13 -11.76 13.20 5.88
C ALA A 13 -10.97 12.41 6.95
N LYS A 14 -9.89 11.73 6.53
CA LYS A 14 -9.04 10.93 7.42
C LYS A 14 -8.03 11.76 8.24
N ASN A 15 -7.91 13.06 8.00
CA ASN A 15 -7.07 13.95 8.82
C ASN A 15 -7.56 14.04 10.27
N VAL A 16 -8.84 13.75 10.52
CA VAL A 16 -9.39 13.69 11.89
C VAL A 16 -8.61 12.69 12.74
N LEU A 17 -8.23 11.53 12.17
CA LEU A 17 -7.39 10.54 12.84
C LEU A 17 -5.99 11.11 13.12
N LEU A 18 -5.35 11.71 12.12
CA LEU A 18 -4.00 12.27 12.25
C LEU A 18 -3.93 13.38 13.31
N ARG A 19 -4.93 14.28 13.30
CA ARG A 19 -5.10 15.32 14.32
C ARG A 19 -5.40 14.76 15.71
N ALA A 20 -6.13 13.67 15.80
CA ALA A 20 -6.35 13.00 17.08
C ALA A 20 -5.01 12.47 17.64
N LEU A 21 -4.21 11.79 16.81
CA LEU A 21 -2.88 11.32 17.17
C LEU A 21 -1.97 12.47 17.61
N GLN A 22 -2.00 13.61 16.90
CA GLN A 22 -1.27 14.81 17.28
C GLN A 22 -1.62 15.26 18.71
N ARG A 23 -2.92 15.44 19.00
CA ARG A 23 -3.41 15.94 20.29
C ARG A 23 -3.09 14.99 21.44
N THR A 24 -2.97 13.70 21.16
CA THR A 24 -2.70 12.68 22.19
C THR A 24 -1.23 12.31 22.33
N ALA A 25 -0.35 12.81 21.46
CA ALA A 25 1.06 12.39 21.42
C ALA A 25 1.77 12.64 22.77
N GLU A 26 1.60 13.83 23.34
CA GLU A 26 2.22 14.21 24.61
C GLU A 26 1.71 13.34 25.77
N ALA A 27 0.39 13.13 25.85
CA ALA A 27 -0.23 12.25 26.84
C ALA A 27 0.22 10.78 26.70
N ALA A 28 0.65 10.36 25.49
CA ALA A 28 1.22 9.04 25.23
C ALA A 28 2.73 8.96 25.48
N GLY A 29 3.36 10.01 26.02
CA GLY A 29 4.79 10.06 26.36
C GLY A 29 5.70 10.44 25.19
N PHE A 30 5.15 10.90 24.06
CA PHE A 30 5.93 11.53 23.00
C PHE A 30 6.18 13.01 23.34
N GLY A 31 7.19 13.62 22.73
CA GLY A 31 7.43 15.05 22.83
C GLY A 31 6.52 15.85 21.90
N ALA A 32 7.02 16.97 21.40
CA ALA A 32 6.26 17.82 20.49
C ALA A 32 5.79 17.06 19.24
N ALA A 33 4.49 17.20 18.94
CA ALA A 33 3.85 16.71 17.72
C ALA A 33 3.30 17.88 16.90
N PHE A 34 3.75 18.01 15.65
CA PHE A 34 3.43 19.16 14.81
C PHE A 34 3.00 18.74 13.39
N GLU A 35 2.08 19.51 12.82
CA GLU A 35 1.60 19.29 11.46
C GLU A 35 2.47 20.02 10.44
N THR A 36 2.69 19.39 9.29
CA THR A 36 3.33 20.01 8.14
C THR A 36 2.54 19.71 6.86
N PRO A 37 2.38 20.68 5.94
CA PRO A 37 1.76 20.42 4.64
C PRO A 37 2.74 19.75 3.64
N VAL A 38 4.04 19.86 3.93
CA VAL A 38 5.14 19.28 3.18
C VAL A 38 6.16 18.78 4.18
N TYR A 39 6.72 17.60 3.93
CA TYR A 39 7.72 16.98 4.79
C TYR A 39 8.92 17.91 5.04
N ARG A 40 9.18 18.23 6.31
CA ARG A 40 10.30 19.03 6.79
C ARG A 40 11.47 18.17 7.24
N GLY A 41 11.19 17.02 7.84
CA GLY A 41 12.20 16.16 8.46
C GLY A 41 12.74 16.72 9.77
N GLY A 42 13.73 16.02 10.34
CA GLY A 42 14.31 16.36 11.65
C GLY A 42 13.45 15.93 12.84
N SER A 43 12.33 15.25 12.60
CA SER A 43 11.54 14.57 13.62
C SER A 43 12.02 13.13 13.82
N ASP A 44 11.78 12.57 14.99
CA ASP A 44 12.08 11.15 15.25
C ASP A 44 11.07 10.22 14.56
N VAL A 45 9.82 10.66 14.43
CA VAL A 45 8.71 9.90 13.84
C VAL A 45 7.95 10.73 12.82
N LEU A 46 7.74 10.18 11.63
CA LEU A 46 6.87 10.74 10.59
C LEU A 46 5.55 9.94 10.52
N ILE A 47 4.41 10.63 10.60
CA ILE A 47 3.07 10.04 10.47
C ILE A 47 2.35 10.61 9.24
N MET A 48 1.71 9.76 8.43
CA MET A 48 0.97 10.19 7.24
C MET A 48 -0.18 9.27 6.85
N TRP A 49 -1.15 9.82 6.10
CA TRP A 49 -2.17 9.02 5.40
C TRP A 49 -1.81 8.87 3.92
N GLY A 50 -1.73 7.63 3.45
CA GLY A 50 -1.48 7.31 2.05
C GLY A 50 0.00 7.28 1.70
N ALA A 51 0.85 6.62 2.49
CA ALA A 51 2.30 6.64 2.33
C ALA A 51 2.82 6.24 0.93
N GLY A 52 2.04 5.48 0.15
CA GLY A 52 2.38 5.18 -1.25
C GLY A 52 2.06 6.29 -2.27
N ARG A 53 1.53 7.45 -1.85
CA ARG A 53 1.24 8.58 -2.76
C ARG A 53 2.56 9.16 -3.29
N LYS A 54 2.52 9.74 -4.50
CA LYS A 54 3.70 10.25 -5.21
C LYS A 54 4.56 11.22 -4.38
N ASP A 55 3.93 12.03 -3.52
CA ASP A 55 4.61 13.05 -2.72
C ASP A 55 4.96 12.53 -1.31
N HIS A 56 4.28 11.47 -0.86
CA HIS A 56 4.45 10.89 0.48
C HIS A 56 5.54 9.82 0.50
N PHE A 57 5.64 9.02 -0.55
CA PHE A 57 6.64 7.95 -0.62
C PHE A 57 8.08 8.50 -0.60
N PRO A 58 8.42 9.60 -1.29
CA PRO A 58 9.72 10.24 -1.14
C PRO A 58 9.99 10.74 0.30
N ALA A 59 8.98 11.31 0.97
CA ALA A 59 9.11 11.73 2.37
C ALA A 59 9.39 10.54 3.30
N TRP A 60 8.64 9.44 3.12
CA TRP A 60 8.86 8.18 3.82
C TRP A 60 10.30 7.69 3.65
N ARG A 61 10.80 7.63 2.42
CA ARG A 61 12.18 7.17 2.13
C ARG A 61 13.23 8.08 2.75
N LYS A 62 13.01 9.40 2.73
CA LYS A 62 13.92 10.38 3.35
C LYS A 62 13.97 10.23 4.87
N GLN A 63 12.82 10.05 5.54
CA GLN A 63 12.77 9.80 6.98
C GLN A 63 13.52 8.53 7.36
N GLN A 64 13.30 7.43 6.63
CA GLN A 64 14.02 6.18 6.87
C GLN A 64 15.53 6.31 6.66
N ALA A 65 15.95 7.01 5.61
CA ALA A 65 17.37 7.26 5.34
C ALA A 65 18.04 8.09 6.44
N ALA A 66 17.28 8.95 7.13
CA ALA A 66 17.74 9.71 8.29
C ALA A 66 17.73 8.89 9.60
N GLY A 67 17.37 7.60 9.56
CA GLY A 67 17.25 6.73 10.75
C GLY A 67 15.96 6.93 11.54
N GLY A 68 15.04 7.75 11.03
CA GLY A 68 13.76 8.03 11.65
C GLY A 68 12.72 6.93 11.43
N ARG A 69 11.68 6.92 12.27
CA ARG A 69 10.57 5.97 12.21
C ARG A 69 9.46 6.49 11.30
N CYS A 70 8.76 5.58 10.63
CA CYS A 70 7.64 5.94 9.78
C CYS A 70 6.36 5.21 10.18
N ILE A 71 5.27 5.96 10.35
CA ILE A 71 3.94 5.42 10.60
C ILE A 71 3.01 5.85 9.46
N GLY A 72 2.42 4.88 8.78
CA GLY A 72 1.52 5.12 7.64
C GLY A 72 0.14 4.56 7.89
N PHE A 73 -0.88 5.28 7.45
CA PHE A 73 -2.24 4.78 7.37
C PHE A 73 -2.70 4.70 5.91
N ASP A 74 -3.41 3.64 5.55
CA ASP A 74 -4.04 3.47 4.24
C ASP A 74 -5.47 2.97 4.40
N PRO A 75 -6.32 3.05 3.37
CA PRO A 75 -7.58 2.31 3.35
C PRO A 75 -7.34 0.81 3.61
N GLY A 76 -8.14 0.22 4.48
CA GLY A 76 -8.13 -1.20 4.76
C GLY A 76 -8.42 -2.04 3.50
N TYR A 77 -8.09 -3.33 3.54
CA TYR A 77 -8.35 -4.23 2.42
C TYR A 77 -9.84 -4.55 2.25
N TRP A 78 -10.61 -4.53 3.34
CA TRP A 78 -12.06 -4.76 3.37
C TRP A 78 -12.79 -3.61 4.09
N GLY A 79 -14.13 -3.63 4.02
CA GLY A 79 -14.99 -2.67 4.73
C GLY A 79 -14.65 -1.22 4.43
N ARG A 80 -14.38 -0.89 3.16
CA ARG A 80 -14.01 0.46 2.74
C ARG A 80 -15.25 1.35 2.75
N SER A 81 -15.35 2.24 3.74
CA SER A 81 -16.24 3.39 3.70
C SER A 81 -15.49 4.65 4.11
N ALA A 82 -15.86 5.80 3.51
CA ALA A 82 -15.14 7.05 3.72
C ALA A 82 -15.15 7.49 5.19
N ALA A 83 -16.28 7.29 5.89
CA ALA A 83 -16.45 7.68 7.28
C ALA A 83 -16.03 6.60 8.30
N ALA A 84 -16.39 5.33 8.08
CA ALA A 84 -16.29 4.27 9.10
C ALA A 84 -15.46 3.04 8.65
N GLY A 85 -14.74 3.15 7.55
CA GLY A 85 -14.02 2.02 6.99
C GLY A 85 -12.78 1.63 7.77
N TYR A 86 -12.41 0.35 7.70
CA TYR A 86 -11.16 -0.14 8.26
C TYR A 86 -9.97 0.61 7.67
N SER A 87 -8.94 0.81 8.48
CA SER A 87 -7.66 1.39 8.07
C SER A 87 -6.55 0.36 8.25
N ARG A 88 -5.60 0.37 7.32
CA ARG A 88 -4.37 -0.41 7.39
C ARG A 88 -3.29 0.46 8.04
N LEU A 89 -2.58 -0.07 9.02
CA LEU A 89 -1.44 0.56 9.68
C LEU A 89 -0.13 -0.01 9.14
N HIS A 90 0.84 0.89 8.96
CA HIS A 90 2.22 0.61 8.54
C HIS A 90 3.18 1.16 9.58
N ILE A 91 4.15 0.37 9.98
CA ILE A 91 5.26 0.82 10.82
C ILE A 91 6.54 0.39 10.14
N ASP A 92 7.31 1.36 9.64
CA ASP A 92 8.55 1.28 8.84
C ASP A 92 8.50 0.45 7.56
N THR A 93 7.49 -0.38 7.39
CA THR A 93 7.27 -1.20 6.21
C THR A 93 5.86 -0.97 5.67
N MET A 94 5.76 -0.79 4.36
CA MET A 94 4.50 -0.54 3.65
C MET A 94 3.60 -1.78 3.52
N HIS A 95 4.18 -2.94 3.81
CA HIS A 95 3.55 -4.25 3.79
C HIS A 95 4.08 -5.05 4.97
N PRO A 96 3.27 -5.96 5.55
CA PRO A 96 3.72 -6.78 6.65
C PRO A 96 4.93 -7.62 6.23
N THR A 97 5.93 -7.74 7.10
CA THR A 97 7.05 -8.65 6.90
C THR A 97 6.62 -10.10 7.12
N PRO A 98 7.33 -11.09 6.56
CA PRO A 98 7.07 -12.49 6.85
C PRO A 98 7.04 -12.80 8.35
N GLU A 99 7.94 -12.21 9.15
CA GLU A 99 7.93 -12.42 10.61
C GLU A 99 6.66 -11.85 11.27
N GLN A 100 6.20 -10.67 10.83
CA GLN A 100 4.96 -10.07 11.33
C GLN A 100 3.74 -10.94 11.01
N VAL A 101 3.67 -11.50 9.80
CA VAL A 101 2.60 -12.43 9.42
C VAL A 101 2.63 -13.68 10.30
N GLN A 102 3.80 -14.29 10.47
CA GLN A 102 3.97 -15.50 11.29
C GLN A 102 3.54 -15.31 12.74
N ARG A 103 3.82 -14.15 13.33
CA ARG A 103 3.43 -13.79 14.70
C ARG A 103 1.93 -13.52 14.90
N THR A 104 1.17 -13.33 13.81
CA THR A 104 -0.26 -13.03 13.90
C THR A 104 -1.02 -14.32 14.22
N PRO A 105 -1.80 -14.39 15.33
CA PRO A 105 -2.58 -15.58 15.69
C PRO A 105 -3.50 -16.02 14.56
N ALA A 106 -3.52 -17.32 14.24
CA ALA A 106 -4.25 -17.85 13.10
C ALA A 106 -5.76 -17.55 13.19
N GLU A 107 -6.37 -17.70 14.37
CA GLU A 107 -7.77 -17.34 14.61
C GLU A 107 -8.09 -15.85 14.39
N ALA A 108 -7.10 -14.96 14.53
CA ALA A 108 -7.30 -13.51 14.47
C ALA A 108 -7.04 -12.90 13.08
N ARG A 109 -6.47 -13.67 12.12
CA ARG A 109 -6.01 -13.12 10.83
C ARG A 109 -7.12 -12.56 9.95
N LEU A 110 -8.35 -13.09 10.05
CA LEU A 110 -9.47 -12.63 9.23
C LEU A 110 -10.64 -12.09 10.06
N GLY A 111 -10.75 -12.45 11.35
CA GLY A 111 -11.90 -12.10 12.21
C GLY A 111 -13.27 -12.54 11.65
N ARG A 112 -13.25 -13.26 10.53
CA ARG A 112 -14.35 -13.75 9.70
C ARG A 112 -13.84 -14.96 8.95
N THR A 113 -14.59 -16.05 9.02
CA THR A 113 -14.39 -17.19 8.13
C THR A 113 -15.10 -16.89 6.82
N PHE A 114 -14.42 -17.11 5.70
CA PHE A 114 -15.06 -17.10 4.39
C PHE A 114 -15.12 -18.54 3.92
N ASP A 115 -16.32 -19.02 3.61
CA ASP A 115 -16.47 -20.28 2.90
C ASP A 115 -16.11 -20.03 1.44
N LEU A 116 -14.86 -20.35 1.10
CA LEU A 116 -14.36 -20.29 -0.26
C LEU A 116 -14.75 -21.58 -0.98
N ARG A 117 -15.21 -21.44 -2.22
CA ARG A 117 -15.39 -22.58 -3.12
C ARG A 117 -14.05 -22.86 -3.81
N GLU A 118 -13.65 -24.13 -3.84
CA GLU A 118 -12.43 -24.57 -4.53
C GLU A 118 -12.75 -24.90 -6.00
N ASP A 119 -12.85 -23.85 -6.82
CA ASP A 119 -13.05 -23.99 -8.28
C ASP A 119 -11.73 -23.99 -9.06
N ALA A 120 -10.58 -24.11 -8.37
CA ALA A 120 -9.30 -24.03 -9.05
C ALA A 120 -9.13 -25.22 -9.98
N ASP A 121 -8.87 -24.94 -11.26
CA ASP A 121 -8.41 -25.93 -12.22
C ASP A 121 -6.88 -25.82 -12.32
N PRO A 122 -6.11 -26.78 -11.79
CA PRO A 122 -4.66 -26.79 -11.92
C PRO A 122 -4.19 -26.91 -13.37
N ALA A 123 -5.04 -27.32 -14.31
CA ALA A 123 -4.80 -27.36 -15.76
C ALA A 123 -5.32 -26.10 -16.49
N GLY A 124 -6.00 -25.21 -15.78
CA GLY A 124 -6.62 -24.01 -16.31
C GLY A 124 -5.64 -22.93 -16.77
N PRO A 125 -6.18 -21.80 -17.29
CA PRO A 125 -5.37 -20.68 -17.76
C PRO A 125 -4.61 -19.99 -16.62
N ILE A 126 -3.48 -19.38 -16.96
CA ILE A 126 -2.70 -18.55 -16.03
C ILE A 126 -3.19 -17.11 -16.15
N MET A 127 -3.60 -16.49 -15.04
CA MET A 127 -4.09 -15.11 -15.02
C MET A 127 -3.01 -14.15 -14.49
N ILE A 128 -2.65 -13.15 -15.29
CA ILE A 128 -1.85 -12.00 -14.87
C ILE A 128 -2.80 -10.88 -14.46
N VAL A 129 -2.82 -10.54 -13.18
CA VAL A 129 -3.60 -9.40 -12.66
C VAL A 129 -2.71 -8.16 -12.65
N GLY A 130 -3.05 -7.19 -13.49
CA GLY A 130 -2.27 -5.99 -13.72
C GLY A 130 -2.11 -5.12 -12.48
N MET A 131 -0.99 -4.44 -12.42
CA MET A 131 -0.63 -3.48 -11.41
C MET A 131 -1.17 -2.09 -11.78
N GLY A 132 -1.46 -1.28 -10.76
CA GLY A 132 -1.83 0.11 -11.00
C GLY A 132 -0.60 0.98 -11.19
N ARG A 133 -0.73 2.08 -11.96
CA ARG A 133 0.34 3.07 -12.19
C ARG A 133 1.10 3.47 -10.93
N LYS A 134 0.39 3.74 -9.82
CA LYS A 134 1.00 4.08 -8.53
C LYS A 134 1.97 3.00 -8.04
N ALA A 135 1.61 1.73 -8.15
CA ALA A 135 2.44 0.64 -7.67
C ALA A 135 3.63 0.35 -8.60
N ALA A 136 3.47 0.51 -9.92
CA ALA A 136 4.59 0.43 -10.87
C ALA A 136 5.65 1.50 -10.56
N LEU A 137 5.22 2.76 -10.35
CA LEU A 137 6.13 3.86 -9.99
C LEU A 137 6.85 3.64 -8.66
N MET A 138 6.17 3.06 -7.65
CA MET A 138 6.81 2.72 -6.37
C MET A 138 7.91 1.65 -6.51
N ARG A 139 7.83 0.82 -7.56
CA ARG A 139 8.84 -0.20 -7.89
C ARG A 139 9.94 0.33 -8.81
N GLY A 140 9.85 1.58 -9.27
CA GLY A 140 10.74 2.13 -10.29
C GLY A 140 10.51 1.54 -11.68
N GLU A 141 9.34 0.96 -11.93
CA GLU A 141 8.96 0.32 -13.19
C GLU A 141 8.09 1.26 -14.03
N GLN A 142 8.17 1.14 -15.36
CA GLN A 142 7.19 1.76 -16.26
C GLN A 142 5.84 1.03 -16.13
N PRO A 143 4.70 1.74 -16.27
CA PRO A 143 3.40 1.08 -16.32
C PRO A 143 3.38 -0.02 -17.38
N GLY A 144 3.00 -1.25 -17.00
CA GLY A 144 2.95 -2.37 -17.94
C GLY A 144 4.24 -3.19 -18.10
N GLN A 145 5.37 -2.67 -17.61
CA GLN A 145 6.67 -3.32 -17.75
C GLN A 145 6.69 -4.69 -17.06
N TRP A 146 6.19 -4.77 -15.82
CA TRP A 146 6.16 -6.01 -15.05
C TRP A 146 5.26 -7.05 -15.71
N GLU A 147 4.11 -6.64 -16.22
CA GLU A 147 3.12 -7.51 -16.87
C GLU A 147 3.72 -8.18 -18.11
N ARG A 148 4.40 -7.41 -18.97
CA ARG A 148 5.10 -7.95 -20.15
C ARG A 148 6.20 -8.94 -19.78
N GLN A 149 7.09 -8.54 -18.88
CA GLN A 149 8.18 -9.40 -18.42
C GLN A 149 7.65 -10.71 -17.81
N LYS A 150 6.57 -10.62 -17.02
CA LYS A 150 5.95 -11.79 -16.42
C LYS A 150 5.25 -12.65 -17.45
N TYR A 151 4.61 -12.06 -18.46
CA TYR A 151 4.02 -12.78 -19.59
C TYR A 151 5.06 -13.59 -20.34
N ASP A 152 6.16 -12.97 -20.75
CA ASP A 152 7.23 -13.65 -21.51
C ASP A 152 7.82 -14.82 -20.72
N MET A 153 8.07 -14.60 -19.42
CA MET A 153 8.57 -15.65 -18.53
C MET A 153 7.57 -16.81 -18.40
N LEU A 154 6.28 -16.52 -18.20
CA LEU A 154 5.24 -17.54 -18.09
C LEU A 154 5.02 -18.28 -19.40
N ARG A 155 5.15 -17.59 -20.54
CA ARG A 155 5.03 -18.19 -21.88
C ARG A 155 6.16 -19.18 -22.14
N ALA A 156 7.38 -18.86 -21.68
CA ALA A 156 8.52 -19.76 -21.77
C ALA A 156 8.40 -20.96 -20.82
N GLU A 157 7.92 -20.75 -19.60
CA GLU A 157 7.75 -21.79 -18.58
C GLU A 157 6.56 -22.73 -18.87
N PHE A 158 5.49 -22.19 -19.47
CA PHE A 158 4.23 -22.90 -19.72
C PHE A 158 3.76 -22.71 -21.18
N PRO A 159 4.45 -23.30 -22.17
CA PRO A 159 4.22 -23.02 -23.59
C PRO A 159 2.80 -23.36 -24.06
N ASP A 160 2.23 -24.44 -23.54
CA ASP A 160 0.91 -24.95 -23.93
C ASP A 160 -0.24 -24.34 -23.13
N ARG A 161 0.06 -23.48 -22.15
CA ARG A 161 -0.97 -22.87 -21.31
C ARG A 161 -1.45 -21.55 -21.86
N ARG A 162 -2.78 -21.38 -21.80
CA ARG A 162 -3.41 -20.09 -22.07
C ARG A 162 -3.05 -19.12 -20.96
N ILE A 163 -2.56 -17.94 -21.33
CA ILE A 163 -2.26 -16.86 -20.38
C ILE A 163 -3.24 -15.71 -20.65
N GLU A 164 -3.95 -15.29 -19.62
CA GLU A 164 -4.93 -14.21 -19.65
C GLU A 164 -4.44 -13.01 -18.85
N TYR A 165 -4.81 -11.81 -19.28
CA TYR A 165 -4.45 -10.57 -18.60
C TYR A 165 -5.68 -9.82 -18.17
N ARG A 166 -5.69 -9.41 -16.89
CA ARG A 166 -6.75 -8.61 -16.30
C ARG A 166 -6.18 -7.26 -15.84
N PRO A 167 -6.40 -6.16 -16.58
CA PRO A 167 -5.87 -4.86 -16.22
C PRO A 167 -6.55 -4.30 -14.96
N LYS A 168 -5.82 -3.46 -14.20
CA LYS A 168 -6.37 -2.72 -13.06
C LYS A 168 -7.06 -1.44 -13.54
N LYS A 169 -8.34 -1.25 -13.18
CA LYS A 169 -9.11 -0.04 -13.54
C LYS A 169 -8.52 1.21 -12.89
N ALA A 170 -8.00 2.12 -13.72
CA ALA A 170 -7.98 3.56 -13.46
C ALA A 170 -7.87 4.43 -14.72
N ASN A 171 -7.43 3.90 -15.87
CA ASN A 171 -7.53 4.53 -17.20
C ASN A 171 -7.43 3.41 -18.26
N GLN A 172 -8.49 3.18 -19.04
CA GLN A 172 -8.47 2.27 -20.20
C GLN A 172 -7.50 2.83 -21.24
N ALA A 173 -6.45 2.08 -21.55
CA ALA A 173 -5.82 2.09 -22.87
C ALA A 173 -5.26 0.71 -23.24
N ALA A 174 -5.32 -0.29 -22.35
CA ALA A 174 -4.96 -1.65 -22.69
C ALA A 174 -6.13 -2.61 -22.47
N GLU A 175 -6.74 -3.05 -23.56
CA GLU A 175 -7.80 -4.08 -23.57
C GLU A 175 -7.20 -5.49 -23.68
N SER A 176 -5.92 -5.58 -24.05
CA SER A 176 -5.13 -6.79 -24.17
C SER A 176 -3.66 -6.57 -23.76
N LEU A 177 -2.87 -7.65 -23.63
CA LEU A 177 -1.41 -7.57 -23.42
C LEU A 177 -0.69 -6.87 -24.58
N ALA A 178 -1.26 -6.90 -25.78
CA ALA A 178 -0.71 -6.26 -26.97
C ALA A 178 -0.83 -4.72 -26.91
N ASP A 179 -1.71 -4.21 -26.05
CA ASP A 179 -1.99 -2.78 -25.91
C ASP A 179 -1.18 -2.12 -24.78
N ILE A 180 -0.28 -2.87 -24.16
CA ILE A 180 0.61 -2.34 -23.14
C ILE A 180 1.84 -1.76 -23.87
N PRO A 181 2.03 -0.42 -23.93
CA PRO A 181 3.06 0.22 -24.76
C PRO A 181 4.49 -0.15 -24.36
#